data_AF-A0A5C6FWT5-F1
#
_entry.id   AF-A0A5C6FWT5-F1
#
_cell.length_a   1.000
_cell.length_b   1.000
_cell.length_c   1.000
_cell.angle_alpha   90.00
_cell.angle_beta   90.00
_cell.angle_gamma   90.00
#
_symmetry.space_group_name_H-M   'P 1'
#
loop_
_entity.id
_entity.type
_entity.pdbx_description
1 polymer ?
#
loop_
_entity_poly.entity_id
_entity_poly.type
_entity_poly.pdbx_seq_one_letter_code
_entity_poly.pdbx_strand_id
1 'polypeptide(L)'
;MTFPDSLSAPELLCSPALTVSPILAVSLTVCCWGFSSASAQEVRQADESAITQPGQVSTPSQGDAAPTERETKLAAYLNQSQFVGRFTVDGKPDASPKPEAYTISRCEKLPAKDMYRLTAKITYGDTDTEVPLDLKIVWAENTPVITIDSMWIPGMGTFSSRVMIHKDHYAGTWTHDDKGGHLFGTIRQLGDQ
;
A
#
# COMPACT_ATOMS: atom_id res chain seq x y z
N MET A 1 -12.18 -44.96 -6.17
CA MET A 1 -13.01 -44.14 -5.26
C MET A 1 -13.45 -42.93 -6.05
N THR A 2 -14.70 -42.96 -6.46
CA THR A 2 -15.40 -41.99 -7.32
C THR A 2 -16.00 -40.88 -6.46
N PHE A 3 -15.70 -39.63 -6.79
CA PHE A 3 -16.39 -38.45 -6.24
C PHE A 3 -17.42 -37.95 -7.27
N PRO A 4 -18.68 -37.69 -6.88
CA PRO A 4 -19.73 -37.32 -7.83
C PRO A 4 -19.74 -35.84 -8.19
N ASP A 5 -20.28 -35.62 -9.39
CA ASP A 5 -20.57 -34.38 -10.09
C ASP A 5 -21.30 -33.29 -9.29
N SER A 6 -20.77 -32.08 -9.45
CA SER A 6 -21.44 -30.81 -9.71
C SER A 6 -22.95 -30.73 -9.46
N LEU A 7 -23.32 -30.01 -8.39
CA LEU A 7 -24.67 -29.53 -8.13
C LEU A 7 -24.96 -28.27 -8.95
N SER A 8 -26.07 -28.34 -9.68
CA SER A 8 -26.72 -27.28 -10.45
C SER A 8 -26.87 -25.95 -9.69
N ALA A 9 -26.62 -24.86 -10.42
CA ALA A 9 -26.95 -23.49 -10.01
C ALA A 9 -28.47 -23.25 -10.05
N PRO A 10 -29.03 -22.44 -9.12
CA PRO A 10 -30.33 -21.84 -9.30
C PRO A 10 -30.23 -20.44 -9.94
N GLU A 11 -31.36 -20.07 -10.52
CA GLU A 11 -31.56 -19.06 -11.54
C GLU A 11 -31.36 -17.60 -11.10
N LEU A 12 -30.90 -16.81 -12.07
CA LEU A 12 -31.03 -15.37 -12.14
C LEU A 12 -32.51 -14.99 -12.17
N LEU A 13 -32.98 -14.11 -11.29
CA LEU A 13 -34.12 -13.22 -11.57
C LEU A 13 -34.16 -12.09 -10.53
N CYS A 14 -34.17 -10.86 -11.04
CA CYS A 14 -35.03 -9.73 -10.69
C CYS A 14 -34.27 -8.40 -10.54
N SER A 15 -34.41 -7.57 -11.58
CA SER A 15 -34.04 -6.16 -11.65
C SER A 15 -34.80 -5.29 -10.65
N PRO A 16 -34.27 -4.14 -10.21
CA PRO A 16 -35.13 -3.04 -9.79
C PRO A 16 -35.37 -2.08 -10.96
N ALA A 17 -36.66 -1.76 -11.12
CA ALA A 17 -37.20 -0.85 -12.12
C ALA A 17 -36.79 0.61 -11.86
N LEU A 18 -36.53 1.31 -12.97
CA LEU A 18 -36.56 2.76 -13.10
C LEU A 18 -37.91 3.32 -12.62
N THR A 19 -37.88 4.44 -11.87
CA THR A 19 -39.03 5.33 -11.80
C THR A 19 -38.56 6.77 -11.81
N VAL A 20 -38.86 7.45 -12.92
CA VAL A 20 -38.69 8.88 -13.16
C VAL A 20 -40.02 9.55 -12.83
N SER A 21 -40.01 10.69 -12.13
CA SER A 21 -41.05 11.73 -12.29
C SER A 21 -40.69 13.07 -11.62
N PRO A 22 -41.33 14.19 -12.04
CA PRO A 22 -40.65 15.47 -12.19
C PRO A 22 -41.31 16.66 -11.46
N ILE A 23 -40.62 17.81 -11.53
CA ILE A 23 -41.12 19.20 -11.44
C ILE A 23 -41.74 19.67 -10.10
N LEU A 24 -41.04 20.60 -9.45
CA LEU A 24 -41.68 21.84 -8.99
C LEU A 24 -40.72 23.02 -9.17
N ALA A 25 -41.09 23.94 -10.06
CA ALA A 25 -40.44 25.21 -10.29
C ALA A 25 -40.99 26.26 -9.33
N VAL A 26 -40.12 27.08 -8.72
CA VAL A 26 -40.47 28.44 -8.28
C VAL A 26 -39.32 29.37 -8.65
N SER A 27 -39.70 30.44 -9.35
CA SER A 27 -38.89 31.50 -9.94
C SER A 27 -39.03 32.78 -9.12
N LEU A 28 -37.96 33.58 -8.95
CA LEU A 28 -37.96 35.07 -8.95
C LEU A 28 -36.53 35.57 -8.66
N THR A 29 -35.80 36.11 -9.64
CA THR A 29 -35.76 37.53 -10.09
C THR A 29 -34.69 38.37 -9.35
N VAL A 30 -33.59 38.61 -10.09
CA VAL A 30 -32.95 39.90 -10.43
C VAL A 30 -32.76 40.93 -9.30
N CYS A 31 -31.50 41.31 -9.05
CA CYS A 31 -31.02 42.68 -9.33
C CYS A 31 -29.49 42.79 -9.27
N CYS A 32 -28.91 43.30 -10.37
CA CYS A 32 -27.58 43.90 -10.43
C CYS A 32 -27.57 45.23 -9.63
N TRP A 33 -26.59 46.11 -9.88
CA TRP A 33 -26.23 47.38 -9.18
C TRP A 33 -25.20 47.10 -8.06
N GLY A 34 -23.91 47.47 -8.13
CA GLY A 34 -23.20 48.46 -8.94
C GLY A 34 -22.83 49.68 -8.09
N PHE A 35 -21.59 49.77 -7.58
CA PHE A 35 -20.90 50.97 -7.08
C PHE A 35 -19.40 50.59 -6.99
N SER A 36 -18.48 51.02 -7.86
CA SER A 36 -18.01 52.36 -8.24
C SER A 36 -17.21 53.07 -7.13
N SER A 37 -15.87 53.08 -7.29
CA SER A 37 -14.89 54.14 -6.98
C SER A 37 -13.49 53.49 -7.02
N ALA A 38 -12.68 53.62 -8.08
CA ALA A 38 -11.91 54.79 -8.51
C ALA A 38 -10.88 55.26 -7.47
N SER A 39 -9.64 54.79 -7.62
CA SER A 39 -8.44 55.61 -7.39
C SER A 39 -7.32 55.08 -8.26
N ALA A 40 -7.09 55.81 -9.36
CA ALA A 40 -5.94 55.69 -10.22
C ALA A 40 -4.66 56.04 -9.45
N GLN A 41 -3.57 55.33 -9.73
CA GLN A 41 -2.27 55.97 -9.92
C GLN A 41 -1.31 54.99 -10.60
N GLU A 42 -1.18 55.19 -11.91
CA GLU A 42 -0.12 54.65 -12.74
C GLU A 42 1.15 55.49 -12.52
N VAL A 43 2.22 54.84 -12.05
CA VAL A 43 3.58 55.38 -12.14
C VAL A 43 4.44 54.32 -12.82
N ARG A 44 4.59 54.53 -14.13
CA ARG A 44 5.81 54.44 -14.94
C ARG A 44 6.85 53.38 -14.55
N GLN A 45 7.03 52.47 -15.49
CA GLN A 45 8.12 51.52 -15.65
C GLN A 45 9.45 52.19 -16.02
N ALA A 46 10.55 51.45 -15.77
CA ALA A 46 11.98 51.68 -16.03
C ALA A 46 12.74 52.24 -14.80
N ASP A 47 13.86 51.69 -14.33
CA ASP A 47 14.85 50.82 -14.97
C ASP A 47 15.74 50.17 -13.89
N GLU A 48 16.37 49.05 -14.28
CA GLU A 48 17.69 48.56 -13.87
C GLU A 48 18.03 48.16 -12.41
N SER A 49 18.39 46.87 -12.31
CA SER A 49 19.47 46.29 -11.48
C SER A 49 19.34 46.19 -9.97
N ALA A 50 19.69 44.98 -9.53
CA ALA A 50 19.97 44.52 -8.17
C ALA A 50 18.76 44.40 -7.23
N ILE A 51 18.40 43.16 -6.89
CA ILE A 51 18.30 42.67 -5.51
C ILE A 51 18.24 41.14 -5.58
N THR A 52 19.31 40.53 -5.08
CA THR A 52 19.43 39.18 -4.56
C THR A 52 18.18 38.75 -3.81
N GLN A 53 17.51 37.68 -4.25
CA GLN A 53 16.49 37.00 -3.43
C GLN A 53 17.19 36.14 -2.37
N PRO A 54 16.95 36.38 -1.07
CA PRO A 54 17.38 35.47 -0.01
C PRO A 54 16.39 34.32 0.11
N GLY A 55 16.93 33.09 0.17
CA GLY A 55 16.26 31.96 0.81
C GLY A 55 15.31 31.14 -0.07
N GLN A 56 15.84 30.48 -1.10
CA GLN A 56 15.31 29.17 -1.46
C GLN A 56 15.48 28.26 -0.25
N VAL A 57 14.37 27.96 0.45
CA VAL A 57 14.32 26.77 1.31
C VAL A 57 14.38 25.60 0.36
N SER A 58 15.59 25.13 0.11
CA SER A 58 15.85 23.87 -0.57
C SER A 58 15.25 22.76 0.28
N THR A 59 14.05 22.33 -0.10
CA THR A 59 13.60 20.98 0.28
C THR A 59 14.59 20.04 -0.41
N PRO A 60 15.36 19.22 0.32
CA PRO A 60 16.26 18.29 -0.35
C PRO A 60 15.40 17.30 -1.14
N SER A 61 15.66 17.23 -2.44
CA SER A 61 15.19 16.15 -3.31
C SER A 61 15.64 14.83 -2.71
N GLN A 62 14.77 14.17 -1.93
CA GLN A 62 15.01 12.87 -1.30
C GLN A 62 14.97 11.77 -2.36
N GLY A 63 16.04 11.67 -3.14
CA GLY A 63 16.23 10.63 -4.17
C GLY A 63 17.47 9.76 -3.99
N ASP A 64 18.52 10.25 -3.33
CA ASP A 64 19.85 9.62 -3.36
C ASP A 64 20.62 9.68 -2.01
N ALA A 65 19.91 9.72 -0.88
CA ALA A 65 20.57 9.71 0.43
C ALA A 65 21.06 8.29 0.79
N ALA A 66 22.26 8.18 1.34
CA ALA A 66 22.76 6.93 1.90
C ALA A 66 21.80 6.38 2.97
N PRO A 67 21.67 5.04 3.12
CA PRO A 67 20.78 4.45 4.12
C PRO A 67 21.10 4.95 5.54
N THR A 68 20.06 5.31 6.28
CA THR A 68 20.16 5.63 7.71
C THR A 68 20.49 4.39 8.52
N GLU A 69 20.95 4.58 9.77
CA GLU A 69 21.29 3.47 10.67
C GLU A 69 20.11 2.50 10.87
N ARG A 70 18.89 3.02 11.06
CA ARG A 70 17.69 2.19 11.25
C ARG A 70 17.33 1.39 9.99
N GLU A 71 17.54 1.96 8.80
CA GLU A 71 17.25 1.28 7.54
C GLU A 71 18.25 0.15 7.29
N THR A 72 19.53 0.39 7.62
CA THR A 72 20.58 -0.63 7.57
C THR A 72 20.31 -1.76 8.55
N LYS A 73 19.91 -1.45 9.80
CA LYS A 73 19.53 -2.46 10.80
C LYS A 73 18.33 -3.29 10.35
N LEU A 74 17.31 -2.65 9.77
CA LEU A 74 16.14 -3.37 9.25
C LEU A 74 16.51 -4.29 8.09
N ALA A 75 17.28 -3.80 7.11
CA ALA A 75 17.71 -4.61 5.98
C ALA A 75 18.52 -5.83 6.46
N ALA A 76 19.45 -5.65 7.39
CA ALA A 76 20.20 -6.74 8.01
C ALA A 76 19.30 -7.72 8.77
N TYR A 77 18.33 -7.22 9.54
CA TYR A 77 17.39 -8.05 10.29
C TYR A 77 16.48 -8.90 9.40
N LEU A 78 16.05 -8.38 8.24
CA LEU A 78 15.20 -9.13 7.32
C LEU A 78 16.00 -10.05 6.38
N ASN A 79 17.30 -9.80 6.23
CA ASN A 79 18.16 -10.59 5.37
C ASN A 79 18.31 -12.02 5.91
N GLN A 80 18.07 -13.03 5.07
CA GLN A 80 18.11 -14.45 5.48
C GLN A 80 17.20 -14.75 6.67
N SER A 81 15.97 -14.25 6.64
CA SER A 81 14.96 -14.49 7.68
C SER A 81 13.82 -15.37 7.17
N GLN A 82 13.19 -16.11 8.08
CA GLN A 82 12.02 -16.93 7.84
C GLN A 82 10.86 -16.45 8.70
N PHE A 83 9.72 -16.22 8.06
CA PHE A 83 8.45 -15.90 8.68
C PHE A 83 7.71 -17.21 8.85
N VAL A 84 7.33 -17.54 10.08
CA VAL A 84 6.59 -18.76 10.42
C VAL A 84 5.38 -18.36 11.24
N GLY A 85 4.19 -18.62 10.71
CA GLY A 85 2.97 -18.12 11.31
C GLY A 85 1.72 -18.82 10.83
N ARG A 86 0.63 -18.07 10.93
CA ARG A 86 -0.71 -18.52 10.56
C ARG A 86 -1.50 -17.38 9.96
N PHE A 87 -2.45 -17.71 9.09
CA PHE A 87 -3.39 -16.76 8.53
C PHE A 87 -4.85 -17.21 8.68
N THR A 88 -5.73 -16.23 8.68
CA THR A 88 -7.19 -16.38 8.69
C THR A 88 -7.77 -15.97 7.35
N VAL A 89 -9.01 -16.36 7.08
CA VAL A 89 -9.78 -15.94 5.91
C VAL A 89 -11.06 -15.29 6.40
N ASP A 90 -11.36 -14.09 5.94
CA ASP A 90 -12.57 -13.37 6.27
C ASP A 90 -13.83 -14.18 5.91
N GLY A 91 -14.89 -13.99 6.71
CA GLY A 91 -16.14 -14.76 6.57
C GLY A 91 -16.05 -16.21 7.07
N LYS A 92 -14.95 -16.60 7.74
CA LYS A 92 -14.79 -17.92 8.37
C LYS A 92 -14.38 -17.82 9.85
N PRO A 93 -15.24 -17.26 10.73
CA PRO A 93 -14.89 -16.97 12.12
C PRO A 93 -14.54 -18.23 12.94
N ASP A 94 -15.17 -19.37 12.65
CA ASP A 94 -14.95 -20.63 13.38
C ASP A 94 -13.82 -21.49 12.80
N ALA A 95 -13.19 -21.05 11.71
CA ALA A 95 -12.09 -21.78 11.09
C ALA A 95 -10.78 -21.53 11.83
N SER A 96 -10.10 -22.59 12.25
CA SER A 96 -8.75 -22.50 12.80
C SER A 96 -7.80 -21.80 11.80
N PRO A 97 -6.94 -20.86 12.25
CA PRO A 97 -5.95 -20.23 11.38
C PRO A 97 -5.07 -21.28 10.69
N LYS A 98 -4.80 -21.10 9.40
CA LYS A 98 -4.00 -22.03 8.59
C LYS A 98 -2.51 -21.69 8.72
N PRO A 99 -1.61 -22.68 8.77
CA PRO A 99 -0.18 -22.40 8.81
C PRO A 99 0.31 -21.73 7.52
N GLU A 100 1.29 -20.85 7.66
CA GLU A 100 2.05 -20.28 6.54
C GLU A 100 3.53 -20.15 6.91
N ALA A 101 4.37 -20.15 5.88
CA ALA A 101 5.78 -19.84 6.02
C ALA A 101 6.32 -19.17 4.75
N TYR A 102 7.16 -18.15 4.93
CA TYR A 102 7.85 -17.44 3.85
C TYR A 102 9.31 -17.26 4.21
N THR A 103 10.20 -17.30 3.22
CA THR A 103 11.62 -17.06 3.44
C THR A 103 12.07 -15.83 2.67
N ILE A 104 12.66 -14.86 3.36
CA ILE A 104 13.36 -13.74 2.72
C ILE A 104 14.83 -14.14 2.59
N SER A 105 15.25 -14.47 1.37
CA SER A 105 16.64 -14.80 1.09
C SER A 105 17.53 -13.57 1.10
N ARG A 106 17.00 -12.41 0.66
CA ARG A 106 17.73 -11.15 0.61
C ARG A 106 16.83 -9.95 0.90
N CYS A 107 17.33 -8.98 1.64
CA CYS A 107 16.69 -7.68 1.84
C CYS A 107 17.68 -6.54 1.59
N GLU A 108 17.32 -5.61 0.69
CA GLU A 108 18.18 -4.49 0.30
C GLU A 108 17.41 -3.17 0.36
N LYS A 109 18.03 -2.13 0.94
CA LYS A 109 17.49 -0.76 0.87
C LYS A 109 17.76 -0.21 -0.53
N LEU A 110 16.70 0.25 -1.21
CA LEU A 110 16.80 0.91 -2.52
C LEU A 110 17.04 2.42 -2.35
N PRO A 111 17.55 3.15 -3.37
CA PRO A 111 17.76 4.61 -3.27
C PRO A 111 16.48 5.40 -2.97
N ALA A 112 15.35 4.96 -3.53
CA ALA A 112 14.06 5.58 -3.31
C ALA A 112 13.63 5.51 -1.83
N LYS A 113 12.99 6.58 -1.35
CA LYS A 113 12.51 6.70 0.04
C LYS A 113 11.61 5.53 0.43
N ASP A 114 11.87 4.95 1.60
CA ASP A 114 11.12 3.83 2.20
C ASP A 114 11.01 2.57 1.31
N MET A 115 11.75 2.51 0.20
CA MET A 115 11.74 1.38 -0.73
C MET A 115 12.82 0.37 -0.40
N TYR A 116 12.44 -0.90 -0.49
CA TYR A 116 13.28 -2.06 -0.27
C TYR A 116 13.02 -3.12 -1.34
N ARG A 117 14.06 -3.87 -1.71
CA ARG A 117 13.96 -5.08 -2.52
C ARG A 117 14.07 -6.29 -1.60
N LEU A 118 12.99 -7.06 -1.54
CA LEU A 118 12.94 -8.32 -0.80
C LEU A 118 12.91 -9.45 -1.81
N THR A 119 13.93 -10.30 -1.79
CA THR A 119 13.92 -11.54 -2.55
C THR A 119 13.28 -12.62 -1.68
N ALA A 120 12.05 -13.01 -2.01
CA ALA A 120 11.27 -13.97 -1.26
C ALA A 120 11.24 -15.32 -1.97
N LYS A 121 11.46 -16.41 -1.22
CA LYS A 121 11.18 -17.78 -1.66
C LYS A 121 9.79 -18.14 -1.20
N ILE A 122 8.91 -18.36 -2.16
CA ILE A 122 7.49 -18.61 -1.94
C ILE A 122 7.17 -19.97 -2.55
N THR A 123 6.63 -20.86 -1.71
CA THR A 123 6.07 -22.12 -2.18
C THR A 123 4.58 -21.92 -2.46
N TYR A 124 4.19 -22.05 -3.72
CA TYR A 124 2.80 -21.99 -4.14
C TYR A 124 2.42 -23.27 -4.89
N GLY A 125 1.49 -24.04 -4.33
CA GLY A 125 1.21 -25.40 -4.82
C GLY A 125 2.46 -26.28 -4.76
N ASP A 126 2.86 -26.83 -5.89
CA ASP A 126 4.05 -27.68 -6.03
C ASP A 126 5.30 -26.93 -6.50
N THR A 127 5.23 -25.60 -6.67
CA THR A 127 6.33 -24.80 -7.24
C THR A 127 6.97 -23.92 -6.17
N ASP A 128 8.29 -24.04 -6.02
CA ASP A 128 9.12 -23.11 -5.26
C ASP A 128 9.68 -22.07 -6.21
N THR A 129 9.34 -20.80 -6.01
CA THR A 129 9.80 -19.68 -6.84
C THR A 129 10.44 -18.61 -5.98
N GLU A 130 11.58 -18.12 -6.43
CA GLU A 130 12.26 -16.96 -5.85
C GLU A 130 11.87 -15.69 -6.60
N VAL A 131 11.17 -14.78 -5.92
CA VAL A 131 10.58 -13.57 -6.52
C VAL A 131 11.20 -12.33 -5.87
N PRO A 132 11.83 -11.43 -6.66
CA PRO A 132 12.23 -10.11 -6.17
C PRO A 132 11.02 -9.18 -6.10
N LEU A 133 10.73 -8.66 -4.91
CA LEU A 133 9.62 -7.76 -4.63
C LEU A 133 10.16 -6.39 -4.20
N ASP A 134 9.90 -5.37 -5.02
CA ASP A 134 10.19 -3.98 -4.68
C ASP A 134 8.98 -3.39 -3.96
N LEU A 135 9.09 -3.23 -2.65
CA LEU A 135 7.98 -2.83 -1.80
C LEU A 135 8.37 -1.74 -0.81
N LYS A 136 7.36 -1.07 -0.27
CA LYS A 136 7.53 -0.02 0.74
C LYS A 136 7.61 -0.66 2.12
N ILE A 137 8.54 -0.19 2.93
CA ILE A 137 8.52 -0.41 4.38
C ILE A 137 8.43 0.95 5.05
N VAL A 138 7.24 1.28 5.52
CA VAL A 138 6.98 2.53 6.23
C VAL A 138 7.17 2.33 7.73
N TRP A 139 7.41 3.42 8.46
CA TRP A 139 7.68 3.38 9.90
C TRP A 139 6.53 3.97 10.68
N ALA A 140 5.98 3.21 11.63
CA ALA A 140 5.16 3.72 12.71
C ALA A 140 6.07 3.94 13.92
N GLU A 141 6.53 5.18 14.12
CA GLU A 141 7.62 5.51 15.05
C GLU A 141 8.89 4.68 14.77
N ASN A 142 9.15 3.67 15.61
CA ASN A 142 10.29 2.75 15.50
C ASN A 142 9.90 1.35 15.01
N THR A 143 8.65 1.18 14.57
CA THR A 143 8.09 -0.12 14.17
C THR A 143 7.91 -0.16 12.66
N PRO A 144 8.65 -1.02 11.93
CA PRO A 144 8.53 -1.13 10.49
C PRO A 144 7.25 -1.87 10.08
N VAL A 145 6.62 -1.40 9.01
CA VAL A 145 5.40 -1.95 8.40
C VAL A 145 5.63 -2.20 6.92
N ILE A 146 5.75 -3.47 6.54
CA ILE A 146 5.81 -3.91 5.14
C ILE A 146 4.47 -3.60 4.48
N THR A 147 4.52 -2.90 3.36
CA THR A 147 3.36 -2.33 2.68
C THR A 147 3.36 -2.75 1.21
N ILE A 148 2.41 -3.61 0.86
CA ILE A 148 2.13 -4.02 -0.52
C ILE A 148 0.77 -3.43 -0.92
N ASP A 149 0.73 -2.65 -1.99
CA ASP A 149 -0.48 -1.96 -2.44
C ASP A 149 -0.82 -2.38 -3.86
N SER A 150 -1.84 -3.23 -4.00
CA SER A 150 -2.33 -3.78 -5.28
C SER A 150 -1.20 -4.24 -6.22
N MET A 151 -0.22 -4.97 -5.69
CA MET A 151 0.90 -5.48 -6.46
C MET A 151 0.47 -6.71 -7.23
N TRP A 152 0.54 -6.64 -8.56
CA TRP A 152 0.33 -7.80 -9.41
C TRP A 152 1.59 -8.65 -9.49
N ILE A 153 1.48 -9.93 -9.13
CA ILE A 153 2.57 -10.89 -9.25
C ILE A 153 2.22 -11.90 -10.36
N PRO A 154 3.05 -11.99 -11.43
CA PRO A 154 2.78 -12.89 -12.54
C PRO A 154 2.53 -14.33 -12.09
N GLY A 155 1.43 -14.92 -12.57
CA GLY A 155 1.04 -16.30 -12.23
C GLY A 155 0.39 -16.49 -10.85
N MET A 156 0.39 -15.47 -9.98
CA MET A 156 -0.17 -15.56 -8.62
C MET A 156 -1.35 -14.61 -8.36
N GLY A 157 -1.51 -13.52 -9.12
CA GLY A 157 -2.63 -12.58 -8.97
C GLY A 157 -2.24 -11.29 -8.27
N THR A 158 -3.22 -10.56 -7.73
CA THR A 158 -2.99 -9.22 -7.14
C THR A 158 -3.03 -9.28 -5.62
N PHE A 159 -1.98 -8.77 -4.98
CA PHE A 159 -1.84 -8.80 -3.53
C PHE A 159 -1.83 -7.40 -2.92
N SER A 160 -2.44 -7.28 -1.75
CA SER A 160 -2.24 -6.14 -0.86
C SER A 160 -1.97 -6.66 0.55
N SER A 161 -1.09 -5.99 1.29
CA SER A 161 -0.80 -6.34 2.68
C SER A 161 -0.24 -5.17 3.48
N ARG A 162 -0.45 -5.23 4.79
CA ARG A 162 0.17 -4.34 5.78
C ARG A 162 0.65 -5.21 6.93
N VAL A 163 1.95 -5.45 7.00
CA VAL A 163 2.56 -6.36 7.98
C VAL A 163 3.50 -5.59 8.88
N MET A 164 3.09 -5.42 10.14
CA MET A 164 3.89 -4.80 11.17
C MET A 164 4.86 -5.83 11.77
N ILE A 165 6.10 -5.41 11.98
CA ILE A 165 7.13 -6.22 12.62
C ILE A 165 7.51 -5.57 13.94
N HIS A 166 7.42 -6.33 15.03
CA HIS A 166 7.82 -5.86 16.34
C HIS A 166 8.56 -6.97 17.10
N LYS A 167 9.84 -6.72 17.39
CA LYS A 167 10.78 -7.73 17.92
C LYS A 167 10.88 -8.93 16.99
N ASP A 168 10.61 -10.12 17.49
CA ASP A 168 10.58 -11.40 16.79
C ASP A 168 9.19 -11.79 16.28
N HIS A 169 8.20 -10.90 16.39
CA HIS A 169 6.82 -11.14 15.97
C HIS A 169 6.43 -10.28 14.78
N TYR A 170 5.48 -10.79 13.99
CA TYR A 170 4.78 -10.00 12.98
C TYR A 170 3.27 -10.22 13.06
N ALA A 171 2.52 -9.22 12.64
CA ALA A 171 1.07 -9.30 12.47
C ALA A 171 0.62 -8.32 11.39
N GLY A 172 -0.46 -8.66 10.68
CA GLY A 172 -0.92 -7.83 9.58
C GLY A 172 -2.21 -8.29 8.92
N THR A 173 -2.56 -7.58 7.85
CA THR A 173 -3.64 -7.95 6.94
C THR A 173 -3.06 -8.44 5.61
N TRP A 174 -3.83 -9.28 4.93
CA TRP A 174 -3.59 -9.66 3.54
C TRP A 174 -4.88 -9.59 2.74
N THR A 175 -4.72 -9.35 1.44
CA THR A 175 -5.77 -9.40 0.45
C THR A 175 -5.20 -10.02 -0.81
N HIS A 176 -5.93 -10.95 -1.40
CA HIS A 176 -5.67 -11.57 -2.69
C HIS A 176 -6.97 -11.55 -3.48
N ASP A 177 -7.03 -10.69 -4.50
CA ASP A 177 -8.25 -10.39 -5.26
C ASP A 177 -9.45 -10.12 -4.31
N ASP A 178 -10.49 -10.96 -4.32
CA ASP A 178 -11.70 -10.80 -3.50
C ASP A 178 -11.62 -11.46 -2.11
N LYS A 179 -10.44 -12.01 -1.73
CA LYS A 179 -10.23 -12.70 -0.44
C LYS A 179 -9.28 -11.89 0.43
N GLY A 180 -9.46 -12.00 1.75
CA GLY A 180 -8.55 -11.37 2.70
C GLY A 180 -8.62 -12.01 4.07
N GLY A 181 -7.86 -11.43 4.99
CA GLY A 181 -7.88 -11.76 6.39
C GLY A 181 -6.65 -11.23 7.12
N HIS A 182 -6.36 -11.84 8.26
CA HIS A 182 -5.21 -11.51 9.09
C HIS A 182 -4.14 -12.58 9.02
N LEU A 183 -2.88 -12.18 9.16
CA LEU A 183 -1.73 -13.05 9.33
C LEU A 183 -0.92 -12.63 10.57
N PHE A 184 -0.31 -13.60 11.25
CA PHE A 184 0.52 -13.35 12.42
C PHE A 184 1.47 -14.52 12.67
N GLY A 185 2.62 -14.24 13.29
CA GLY A 185 3.61 -15.26 13.57
C GLY A 185 4.90 -14.71 14.16
N THR A 186 5.97 -15.48 13.98
CA THR A 186 7.32 -15.16 14.45
C THR A 186 8.33 -15.15 13.31
N ILE A 187 9.37 -14.33 13.44
CA ILE A 187 10.48 -14.23 12.49
C ILE A 187 11.71 -14.92 13.10
N ARG A 188 12.36 -15.78 12.32
CA ARG A 188 13.57 -16.51 12.70
C ARG A 188 14.70 -16.19 11.74
N GLN A 189 15.92 -16.03 12.24
CA GLN A 189 17.10 -15.92 11.37
C GLN A 189 17.52 -17.32 10.90
N LEU A 190 17.86 -17.45 9.62
CA LEU A 190 18.33 -18.72 9.07
C LEU A 190 19.75 -19.08 9.52
N GLY A 191 20.52 -18.11 10.04
CA GLY A 191 21.87 -18.32 10.58
C GLY A 191 21.94 -18.73 12.06
N ASP A 192 20.80 -18.73 12.77
CA ASP A 192 20.71 -19.05 14.21
C ASP A 192 20.25 -20.50 14.47
N GLN A 193 20.45 -21.41 13.50
CA GLN A 193 20.10 -22.84 13.58
C GLN A 193 21.35 -23.72 13.67
#